data_AF-A0A813ITH3-F1
#
_entry.id   AF-A0A813ITH3-F1
#
_cell.length_a   1.000
_cell.length_b   1.000
_cell.length_c   1.000
_cell.angle_alpha   90.00
_cell.angle_beta   90.00
_cell.angle_gamma   90.00
#
_symmetry.space_group_name_H-M   'P 1'
#
loop_
_entity.id
_entity.type
_entity.pdbx_description
1 polymer ?
#
loop_
_entity_poly.entity_id
_entity_poly.type
_entity_poly.pdbx_seq_one_letter_code
_entity_poly.pdbx_strand_id
1 'polypeptide(L)'
;MWMPLLVMKRISALEASMGQPLGRREMKWVIVLTAVSTAFGTILVVFSWSLEFVPLPVIYMLASAYGANSVLYLIFTGLVVRAFCTPLRLLQEMHNAGHISEETWVAAVALGRLQIGGMLFSSTSTVLSAGSIIFGSSWKLAMHDESGRRMFEFVTIPIWLDIMANSTCVLFLSGAIHMPNAVLGNALARQRNREGLLQNSKSVVDRRWHAKVSELADRGFTLESLMSFYKRLGKDCMLHYKSDMHRTSDVVRQAIIPLSRPSGVAYAVTMMNGACSQPDAIVTHNWGNLFRDLVAGICADALGLSEYALVAELLDRDVVALESMLANSGKMQKTYWVCAFCIAQHSCICQTISACDLDPVDGREHPTCDCGRPKCFNDTPEVDALGRGVDCELNKFDDMMGHVARRDDQFEQLIVVDSKFDLFTRAWCVAEVAEAFRIGIPQNMKIKSGQVLHAFEERLRFLKVQEMEASRPEDVAEILAKIPDKDAFNAQLQTLIFDEHTGLLAQWRILDTTEQLRHFGLLARFQWLRCQTKSF
;
A
#
# COMPACT_ATOMS: atom_id res chain seq x y z
N MET A 1 18.67 -1.39 -24.16
CA MET A 1 18.26 -0.25 -23.30
C MET A 1 17.14 -0.56 -22.31
N TRP A 2 16.17 -1.45 -22.60
CA TRP A 2 15.03 -1.69 -21.72
C TRP A 2 15.41 -2.13 -20.30
N MET A 3 16.40 -3.02 -20.16
CA MET A 3 16.83 -3.49 -18.84
C MET A 3 17.38 -2.37 -17.93
N PRO A 4 18.34 -1.53 -18.37
CA PRO A 4 18.78 -0.39 -17.55
C PRO A 4 17.64 0.54 -17.13
N LEU A 5 16.67 0.80 -18.01
CA LEU A 5 15.50 1.63 -17.68
C LEU A 5 14.60 0.98 -16.62
N LEU A 6 14.37 -0.34 -16.72
CA LEU A 6 13.60 -1.10 -15.73
C LEU A 6 14.28 -1.06 -14.35
N VAL A 7 15.60 -1.30 -14.31
CA VAL A 7 16.39 -1.26 -13.09
C VAL A 7 16.42 0.15 -12.49
N MET A 8 16.49 1.18 -13.33
CA MET A 8 16.40 2.57 -12.89
C MET A 8 15.06 2.94 -12.28
N LYS A 9 13.95 2.41 -12.81
CA LYS A 9 12.62 2.58 -12.20
C LYS A 9 12.58 1.97 -10.80
N ARG A 10 13.21 0.80 -10.62
CA ARG A 10 13.29 0.08 -9.34
C ARG A 10 14.16 0.78 -8.32
N ILE A 11 15.35 1.22 -8.72
CA ILE A 11 16.24 2.00 -7.87
C ILE A 11 15.58 3.32 -7.50
N SER A 12 14.84 3.95 -8.42
CA SER A 12 14.04 5.14 -8.09
C SER A 12 12.97 4.88 -7.03
N ALA A 13 12.27 3.74 -7.10
CA ALA A 13 11.28 3.38 -6.09
C ALA A 13 11.94 3.13 -4.73
N LEU A 14 13.07 2.41 -4.74
CA LEU A 14 13.88 2.12 -3.56
C LEU A 14 14.44 3.39 -2.92
N GLU A 15 15.07 4.29 -3.69
CA GLU A 15 15.55 5.61 -3.22
C GLU A 15 14.42 6.45 -2.61
N ALA A 16 13.26 6.51 -3.27
CA ALA A 16 12.11 7.27 -2.79
C ALA A 16 11.60 6.73 -1.45
N SER A 17 11.51 5.41 -1.30
CA SER A 17 11.12 4.77 -0.05
C SER A 17 12.18 4.91 1.06
N MET A 18 13.47 4.77 0.72
CA MET A 18 14.56 4.91 1.68
C MET A 18 14.77 6.35 2.14
N GLY A 19 14.40 7.34 1.32
CA GLY A 19 14.72 8.74 1.57
C GLY A 19 16.22 9.04 1.45
N GLN A 20 16.99 8.20 0.76
CA GLN A 20 18.43 8.35 0.56
C GLN A 20 18.82 8.10 -0.90
N PRO A 21 19.84 8.83 -1.43
CA PRO A 21 20.35 8.58 -2.76
C PRO A 21 21.15 7.25 -2.80
N LEU A 22 20.87 6.43 -3.80
CA LEU A 22 21.51 5.14 -4.07
C LEU A 22 22.33 5.18 -5.37
N GLY A 23 22.69 6.36 -5.84
CA GLY A 23 23.52 6.55 -7.03
C GLY A 23 22.73 6.61 -8.35
N ARG A 24 21.42 6.88 -8.31
CA ARG A 24 20.59 6.98 -9.52
C ARG A 24 21.08 8.04 -10.50
N ARG A 25 21.65 9.16 -10.03
CA ARG A 25 22.15 10.23 -10.90
C ARG A 25 23.33 9.75 -11.74
N GLU A 26 24.25 9.04 -11.11
CA GLU A 26 25.42 8.42 -11.71
C GLU A 26 24.99 7.36 -12.73
N MET A 27 24.02 6.51 -12.37
CA MET A 27 23.48 5.52 -13.29
C MET A 27 22.81 6.15 -14.52
N LYS A 28 22.08 7.27 -14.39
CA LYS A 28 21.52 8.00 -15.54
C LYS A 28 22.62 8.42 -16.52
N TRP A 29 23.72 8.97 -16.00
CA TRP A 29 24.85 9.37 -16.83
C TRP A 29 25.47 8.19 -17.56
N VAL A 30 25.66 7.06 -16.88
CA VAL A 30 26.20 5.85 -17.50
C VAL A 30 25.27 5.34 -18.61
N ILE A 31 23.94 5.37 -18.42
CA ILE A 31 22.97 4.99 -19.45
C ILE A 31 23.05 5.93 -20.66
N VAL A 32 23.11 7.24 -20.43
CA VAL A 32 23.22 8.24 -21.52
C VAL A 32 24.51 8.02 -22.31
N LEU A 33 25.65 7.86 -21.63
CA LEU A 33 26.94 7.59 -22.27
C LEU A 33 26.91 6.29 -23.07
N THR A 34 26.28 5.24 -22.53
CA THR A 34 26.11 3.96 -23.22
C THR A 34 25.24 4.11 -24.47
N ALA A 35 24.13 4.86 -24.38
CA ALA A 35 23.25 5.11 -25.51
C ALA A 35 23.95 5.91 -26.62
N VAL A 36 24.71 6.95 -26.27
CA VAL A 36 25.50 7.74 -27.22
C VAL A 36 26.58 6.88 -27.89
N SER A 37 27.34 6.10 -27.11
CA SER A 37 28.37 5.21 -27.64
C SER A 37 27.79 4.11 -28.54
N THR A 38 26.62 3.56 -28.18
CA THR A 38 25.87 2.60 -29.01
C THR A 38 25.40 3.24 -30.31
N ALA A 39 24.79 4.43 -30.26
CA ALA A 39 24.33 5.12 -31.46
C ALA A 39 25.49 5.44 -32.42
N PHE A 40 26.61 5.90 -31.89
CA PHE A 40 27.84 6.12 -32.66
C PHE A 40 28.34 4.83 -33.32
N GLY A 41 28.39 3.72 -32.57
CA GLY A 41 28.74 2.40 -33.10
C GLY A 41 27.81 1.95 -34.22
N THR A 42 26.49 2.10 -34.05
CA THR A 42 25.50 1.74 -35.09
C THR A 42 25.66 2.57 -36.35
N ILE A 43 25.89 3.88 -36.21
CA ILE A 43 26.14 4.77 -37.36
C ILE A 43 27.36 4.29 -38.14
N LEU A 44 28.47 3.98 -37.45
CA LEU A 44 29.67 3.43 -38.09
C LEU A 44 29.40 2.11 -38.83
N VAL A 45 28.60 1.20 -38.25
CA VAL A 45 28.21 -0.04 -38.92
C VAL A 45 27.41 0.24 -40.19
N VAL A 46 26.40 1.11 -40.13
CA VAL A 46 25.56 1.44 -41.29
C VAL A 46 26.39 2.07 -42.42
N PHE A 47 27.27 3.02 -42.10
CA PHE A 47 28.18 3.59 -43.10
C PHE A 47 29.17 2.57 -43.66
N SER A 48 29.62 1.61 -42.85
CA SER A 48 30.53 0.56 -43.31
C SER A 48 29.87 -0.43 -44.28
N TRP A 49 28.56 -0.66 -44.16
CA TRP A 49 27.81 -1.55 -45.06
C TRP A 49 27.68 -1.02 -46.49
N SER A 50 27.77 0.30 -46.68
CA SER A 50 27.78 0.92 -48.01
C SER A 50 29.14 0.86 -48.71
N LEU A 51 30.19 0.38 -48.04
CA LEU A 51 31.53 0.29 -48.61
C LEU A 51 31.82 -1.14 -49.07
N GLU A 52 32.30 -1.30 -50.30
CA GLU A 52 32.78 -2.59 -50.84
C GLU A 52 33.94 -3.16 -50.02
N PHE A 53 34.72 -2.27 -49.37
CA PHE A 53 35.77 -2.59 -48.42
C PHE A 53 35.63 -1.74 -47.16
N VAL A 54 35.47 -2.38 -45.99
CA VAL A 54 35.49 -1.67 -44.70
C VAL A 54 36.95 -1.36 -44.33
N PRO A 55 37.35 -0.08 -44.22
CA PRO A 55 38.72 0.28 -43.89
C PRO A 55 39.11 -0.24 -42.49
N LEU A 56 40.35 -0.69 -42.35
CA LEU A 56 40.90 -1.17 -41.08
C LEU A 56 40.66 -0.20 -39.89
N PRO A 57 40.81 1.13 -40.04
CA PRO A 57 40.51 2.07 -38.97
C PRO A 57 39.06 2.03 -38.48
N VAL A 58 38.09 1.76 -39.37
CA VAL A 58 36.67 1.65 -39.02
C VAL A 58 36.42 0.42 -38.15
N ILE A 59 37.09 -0.69 -38.45
CA ILE A 59 37.03 -1.91 -37.63
C ILE A 59 37.58 -1.64 -36.21
N TYR A 60 38.71 -0.93 -36.09
CA TYR A 60 39.27 -0.56 -34.79
C TYR A 60 38.38 0.42 -34.02
N MET A 61 37.74 1.38 -34.69
CA MET A 61 36.77 2.28 -34.05
C MET A 61 35.55 1.52 -33.53
N LEU A 62 35.01 0.58 -34.31
CA LEU A 62 33.90 -0.28 -33.88
C LEU A 62 34.29 -1.13 -32.67
N ALA A 63 35.44 -1.80 -32.72
CA ALA A 63 35.94 -2.61 -31.59
C ALA A 63 36.13 -1.75 -30.33
N SER A 64 36.67 -0.54 -30.48
CA SER A 64 36.87 0.41 -29.37
C SER A 64 35.54 0.90 -28.79
N ALA A 65 34.55 1.20 -29.64
CA ALA A 65 33.21 1.60 -29.19
C ALA A 65 32.51 0.47 -28.42
N TYR A 66 32.62 -0.78 -28.88
CA TYR A 66 32.11 -1.95 -28.15
C TYR A 66 32.84 -2.18 -26.82
N GLY A 67 34.16 -2.01 -26.79
CA GLY A 67 34.94 -2.07 -25.55
C GLY A 67 34.52 -1.00 -24.54
N ALA A 68 34.36 0.25 -24.98
CA ALA A 68 33.89 1.35 -24.14
C ALA A 68 32.48 1.09 -23.59
N ASN A 69 31.55 0.61 -24.42
CA ASN A 69 30.22 0.19 -23.99
C ASN A 69 30.27 -0.90 -22.92
N SER A 70 31.15 -1.89 -23.06
CA SER A 70 31.30 -2.97 -22.08
C SER A 70 31.80 -2.45 -20.74
N VAL A 71 32.76 -1.52 -20.74
CA VAL A 71 33.25 -0.86 -19.52
C VAL A 71 32.15 -0.04 -18.85
N LEU A 72 31.40 0.76 -19.62
CA LEU A 72 30.25 1.51 -19.10
C LEU A 72 29.20 0.58 -18.48
N TYR A 73 28.94 -0.56 -19.12
CA TYR A 73 28.00 -1.55 -18.61
C TYR A 73 28.46 -2.20 -17.30
N LEU A 74 29.76 -2.49 -17.16
CA LEU A 74 30.34 -2.97 -15.90
C LEU A 74 30.23 -1.93 -14.79
N ILE A 75 30.48 -0.65 -15.09
CA ILE A 75 30.28 0.45 -14.14
C ILE A 75 28.81 0.53 -13.71
N PHE A 76 27.86 0.48 -14.66
CA PHE A 76 26.44 0.45 -14.37
C PHE A 76 26.09 -0.72 -13.43
N THR A 77 26.62 -1.91 -13.71
CA THR A 77 26.41 -3.11 -12.89
C THR A 77 26.93 -2.93 -11.48
N GLY A 78 28.14 -2.39 -11.33
CA GLY A 78 28.73 -2.10 -10.01
C GLY A 78 27.89 -1.12 -9.20
N LEU A 79 27.36 -0.07 -9.85
CA LEU A 79 26.44 0.88 -9.21
C LEU A 79 25.14 0.19 -8.77
N VAL A 80 24.55 -0.66 -9.62
CA VAL A 80 23.31 -1.39 -9.30
C VAL A 80 23.53 -2.36 -8.14
N VAL A 81 24.63 -3.12 -8.16
CA VAL A 81 24.99 -4.02 -7.04
C VAL A 81 25.15 -3.24 -5.75
N ARG A 82 25.84 -2.09 -5.77
CA ARG A 82 25.95 -1.21 -4.59
C ARG A 82 24.58 -0.73 -4.09
N ALA A 83 23.70 -0.32 -5.00
CA ALA A 83 22.36 0.17 -4.68
C ALA A 83 21.49 -0.88 -3.99
N PHE A 84 21.58 -2.16 -4.40
CA PHE A 84 20.84 -3.25 -3.76
C PHE A 84 21.53 -3.81 -2.50
N CYS A 85 22.87 -3.81 -2.44
CA CYS A 85 23.60 -4.28 -1.26
C CYS A 85 23.38 -3.37 -0.04
N THR A 86 23.18 -2.06 -0.25
CA THR A 86 22.96 -1.10 0.85
C THR A 86 21.72 -1.42 1.70
N PRO A 87 20.49 -1.51 1.15
CA PRO A 87 19.32 -1.89 1.93
C PRO A 87 19.39 -3.32 2.44
N LEU A 88 19.98 -4.27 1.70
CA LEU A 88 20.11 -5.65 2.17
C LEU A 88 20.95 -5.76 3.45
N ARG A 89 22.01 -4.96 3.59
CA ARG A 89 22.79 -4.90 4.84
C ARG A 89 21.95 -4.38 6.01
N LEU A 90 21.18 -3.31 5.79
CA LEU A 90 20.28 -2.77 6.82
C LEU A 90 19.20 -3.78 7.22
N LEU A 91 18.61 -4.48 6.25
CA LEU A 91 17.62 -5.53 6.50
C LEU A 91 18.24 -6.73 7.22
N GLN A 92 19.48 -7.10 6.92
CA GLN A 92 20.20 -8.15 7.63
C GLN A 92 20.37 -7.78 9.11
N GLU A 93 20.69 -6.53 9.42
CA GLU A 93 20.78 -6.04 10.79
C GLU A 93 19.41 -6.10 11.50
N MET A 94 18.32 -5.73 10.81
CA MET A 94 16.95 -5.86 11.36
C MET A 94 16.59 -7.30 11.65
N HIS A 95 16.91 -8.20 10.73
CA HIS A 95 16.62 -9.62 10.84
C HIS A 95 17.37 -10.23 12.03
N ASN A 96 18.67 -9.96 12.14
CA ASN A 96 19.49 -10.40 13.27
C ASN A 96 18.98 -9.85 14.62
N ALA A 97 18.33 -8.68 14.61
CA ALA A 97 17.70 -8.09 15.78
C ALA A 97 16.26 -8.60 16.07
N GLY A 98 15.73 -9.51 15.23
CA GLY A 98 14.38 -10.05 15.37
C GLY A 98 13.26 -9.04 15.06
N HIS A 99 13.56 -7.97 14.32
CA HIS A 99 12.59 -6.92 14.02
C HIS A 99 11.77 -7.17 12.75
N ILE A 100 12.23 -8.05 11.88
CA ILE A 100 11.49 -8.49 10.69
C ILE A 100 11.34 -10.00 10.71
N SER A 101 10.24 -10.49 10.15
CA SER A 101 10.00 -11.92 10.04
C SER A 101 11.02 -12.59 9.12
N GLU A 102 11.26 -13.89 9.33
CA GLU A 102 12.07 -14.71 8.43
C GLU A 102 11.54 -14.64 6.99
N GLU A 103 10.22 -14.69 6.80
CA GLU A 103 9.58 -14.61 5.47
C GLU A 103 9.90 -13.30 4.76
N THR A 104 9.79 -12.16 5.46
CA THR A 104 10.12 -10.84 4.93
C THR A 104 11.60 -10.76 4.55
N TRP A 105 12.48 -11.30 5.38
CA TRP A 105 13.92 -11.34 5.13
C TRP A 105 14.26 -12.22 3.91
N VAL A 106 13.73 -13.44 3.86
CA VAL A 106 13.93 -14.38 2.75
C VAL A 106 13.43 -13.76 1.44
N ALA A 107 12.25 -13.12 1.45
CA ALA A 107 11.72 -12.41 0.29
C ALA A 107 12.65 -11.27 -0.15
N ALA A 108 13.18 -10.48 0.79
CA ALA A 108 14.13 -9.40 0.49
C ALA A 108 15.43 -9.90 -0.12
N VAL A 109 16.01 -10.96 0.46
CA VAL A 109 17.23 -11.60 -0.04
C VAL A 109 16.99 -12.21 -1.40
N ALA A 110 15.89 -12.94 -1.59
CA ALA A 110 15.54 -13.56 -2.86
C ALA A 110 15.39 -12.49 -3.96
N LEU A 111 14.67 -11.40 -3.68
CA LEU A 111 14.50 -10.32 -4.64
C LEU A 111 15.82 -9.61 -4.93
N GLY A 112 16.58 -9.27 -3.90
CA GLY A 112 17.90 -8.65 -4.04
C GLY A 112 18.86 -9.52 -4.86
N ARG A 113 18.92 -10.83 -4.57
CA ARG A 113 19.70 -11.81 -5.35
C ARG A 113 19.21 -11.94 -6.77
N LEU A 114 17.90 -11.89 -7.02
CA LEU A 114 17.34 -11.92 -8.37
C LEU A 114 17.76 -10.68 -9.16
N GLN A 115 17.70 -9.48 -8.57
CA GLN A 115 18.17 -8.24 -9.23
C GLN A 115 19.67 -8.30 -9.50
N ILE A 116 20.48 -8.62 -8.49
CA ILE A 116 21.95 -8.68 -8.62
C ILE A 116 22.35 -9.78 -9.61
N GLY A 117 21.76 -10.97 -9.50
CA GLY A 117 22.04 -12.10 -10.37
C GLY A 117 21.66 -11.84 -11.83
N GLY A 118 20.48 -11.27 -12.08
CA GLY A 118 20.06 -10.89 -13.43
C GLY A 118 20.97 -9.83 -14.06
N MET A 119 21.44 -8.87 -13.25
CA MET A 119 22.42 -7.88 -13.69
C MET A 119 23.77 -8.50 -14.01
N LEU A 120 24.32 -9.33 -13.10
CA LEU A 120 25.61 -9.99 -13.31
C LEU A 120 25.59 -10.90 -14.54
N PHE A 121 24.53 -11.70 -14.71
CA PHE A 121 24.37 -12.57 -15.87
C PHE A 121 24.35 -11.78 -17.18
N SER A 122 23.58 -10.70 -17.23
CA SER A 122 23.53 -9.78 -18.36
C SER A 122 24.91 -9.18 -18.68
N SER A 123 25.64 -8.75 -17.66
CA SER A 123 26.96 -8.12 -17.83
C SER A 123 28.04 -9.10 -18.26
N THR A 124 28.03 -10.31 -17.70
CA THR A 124 28.92 -11.39 -18.14
C THR A 124 28.66 -11.73 -19.61
N SER A 125 27.39 -11.86 -20.01
CA SER A 125 27.00 -12.10 -21.40
C SER A 125 27.48 -10.98 -22.34
N THR A 126 27.30 -9.72 -21.94
CA THR A 126 27.71 -8.56 -22.73
C THR A 126 29.23 -8.51 -22.90
N VAL A 127 30.00 -8.76 -21.83
CA VAL A 127 31.46 -8.78 -21.86
C VAL A 127 32.00 -9.93 -22.70
N LEU A 128 31.43 -11.14 -22.57
CA LEU A 128 31.80 -12.29 -23.40
C LEU A 128 31.55 -12.04 -24.88
N SER A 129 30.43 -11.40 -25.20
CA SER A 129 30.09 -11.03 -26.58
C SER A 129 31.04 -9.99 -27.13
N ALA A 130 31.35 -8.95 -26.36
CA ALA A 130 32.34 -7.95 -26.75
C ALA A 130 33.74 -8.56 -26.96
N GLY A 131 34.17 -9.44 -26.05
CA GLY A 131 35.45 -10.16 -26.17
C GLY A 131 35.50 -11.04 -27.42
N SER A 132 34.40 -11.72 -27.74
CA SER A 132 34.29 -12.56 -28.95
C SER A 132 34.36 -11.73 -30.23
N ILE A 133 33.71 -10.56 -30.25
CA ILE A 133 33.78 -9.62 -31.38
C ILE A 133 35.20 -9.10 -31.58
N ILE A 134 35.87 -8.70 -30.50
CA ILE A 134 37.26 -8.21 -30.55
C ILE A 134 38.18 -9.32 -31.05
N PHE A 135 38.10 -10.51 -30.46
CA PHE A 135 38.93 -11.65 -30.84
C PHE A 135 38.70 -12.09 -32.29
N GLY A 136 37.45 -12.22 -32.72
CA GLY A 136 37.11 -12.58 -34.11
C GLY A 136 37.61 -11.55 -35.12
N SER A 137 37.56 -10.27 -34.76
CA SER A 137 38.08 -9.18 -35.61
C SER A 137 39.60 -9.24 -35.74
N SER A 138 40.31 -9.44 -34.62
CA SER A 138 41.77 -9.61 -34.60
C SER A 138 42.23 -10.88 -35.32
N TRP A 139 41.50 -11.98 -35.17
CA TRP A 139 41.81 -13.25 -35.82
C TRP A 139 41.72 -13.15 -37.35
N LYS A 140 40.68 -12.48 -37.87
CA LYS A 140 40.54 -12.24 -39.31
C LYS A 140 41.74 -11.48 -39.88
N LEU A 141 42.22 -10.50 -39.12
CA LEU A 141 43.38 -9.70 -39.50
C LEU A 141 44.67 -10.51 -39.50
N ALA A 142 44.83 -11.40 -38.52
CA ALA A 142 46.03 -12.21 -38.40
C ALA A 142 46.12 -13.31 -39.47
N MET A 143 44.99 -13.93 -39.84
CA MET A 143 45.01 -15.13 -40.68
C MET A 143 44.88 -14.86 -42.18
N HIS A 144 44.58 -13.63 -42.62
CA HIS A 144 44.30 -13.31 -44.04
C HIS A 144 43.32 -14.31 -44.71
N ASP A 145 42.48 -14.96 -43.92
CA ASP A 145 41.60 -16.02 -44.38
C ASP A 145 40.34 -15.41 -45.02
N GLU A 146 40.16 -15.68 -46.32
CA GLU A 146 38.99 -15.24 -47.08
C GLU A 146 37.71 -16.00 -46.71
N SER A 147 37.79 -17.03 -45.85
CA SER A 147 36.61 -17.78 -45.41
C SER A 147 35.71 -16.97 -44.46
N GLY A 148 34.91 -16.06 -45.04
CA GLY A 148 33.96 -15.20 -44.30
C GLY A 148 32.94 -15.97 -43.43
N ARG A 149 32.79 -17.28 -43.66
CA ARG A 149 31.90 -18.18 -42.91
C ARG A 149 32.29 -18.30 -41.42
N ARG A 150 33.58 -18.45 -41.11
CA ARG A 150 34.03 -18.58 -39.71
C ARG A 150 33.87 -17.27 -38.94
N MET A 151 34.14 -16.14 -39.59
CA MET A 151 33.89 -14.82 -39.02
C MET A 151 32.42 -14.62 -38.66
N PHE A 152 31.51 -15.02 -39.53
CA PHE A 152 30.08 -14.92 -39.27
C PHE A 152 29.69 -15.69 -38.00
N GLU A 153 30.19 -16.92 -37.83
CA GLU A 153 29.93 -17.74 -36.65
C GLU A 153 30.48 -17.10 -35.35
N PHE A 154 31.72 -16.56 -35.36
CA PHE A 154 32.34 -15.94 -34.19
C PHE A 154 31.70 -14.62 -33.75
N VAL A 155 31.02 -13.90 -34.64
CA VAL A 155 30.40 -12.61 -34.33
C VAL A 155 28.91 -12.76 -34.05
N THR A 156 28.18 -13.52 -34.88
CA THR A 156 26.72 -13.57 -34.79
C THR A 156 26.22 -14.42 -33.63
N ILE A 157 26.85 -15.58 -33.37
CA ILE A 157 26.40 -16.48 -32.30
C ILE A 157 26.45 -15.78 -30.92
N PRO A 158 27.56 -15.12 -30.52
CA PRO A 158 27.62 -14.41 -29.24
C PRO A 158 26.59 -13.28 -29.14
N ILE A 159 26.37 -12.51 -30.20
CA ILE A 159 25.37 -11.44 -30.22
C ILE A 159 23.96 -12.00 -29.97
N TRP A 160 23.60 -13.10 -30.64
CA TRP A 160 22.30 -13.75 -30.42
C TRP A 160 22.16 -14.29 -29.00
N LEU A 161 23.21 -14.93 -28.47
CA LEU A 161 23.23 -15.38 -27.07
C LEU A 161 23.05 -14.22 -26.10
N ASP A 162 23.66 -13.07 -26.37
CA ASP A 162 23.51 -11.88 -25.53
C ASP A 162 22.11 -11.27 -25.60
N ILE A 163 21.53 -11.19 -26.80
CA ILE A 163 20.14 -10.75 -26.95
C ILE A 163 19.20 -11.68 -26.20
N MET A 164 19.39 -13.00 -26.29
CA MET A 164 18.57 -13.97 -25.56
C MET A 164 18.77 -13.86 -24.05
N ALA A 165 20.02 -13.74 -23.59
CA ALA A 165 20.35 -13.57 -22.17
C ALA A 165 19.70 -12.30 -21.59
N ASN A 166 19.83 -11.18 -22.29
CA ASN A 166 19.26 -9.90 -21.88
C ASN A 166 17.73 -9.90 -21.93
N SER A 167 17.12 -10.53 -22.94
CA SER A 167 15.66 -10.67 -23.04
C SER A 167 15.10 -11.54 -21.92
N THR A 168 15.78 -12.64 -21.62
CA THR A 168 15.46 -13.53 -20.50
C THR A 168 15.57 -12.79 -19.16
N CYS A 169 16.64 -12.01 -18.97
CA CYS A 169 16.77 -11.12 -17.82
C CYS A 169 15.63 -10.11 -17.73
N VAL A 170 15.21 -9.48 -18.83
CA VAL A 170 14.06 -8.55 -18.81
C VAL A 170 12.79 -9.28 -18.39
N LEU A 171 12.55 -10.49 -18.87
CA LEU A 171 11.37 -11.29 -18.48
C LEU A 171 11.40 -11.63 -16.97
N PHE A 172 12.52 -12.13 -16.46
CA PHE A 172 12.67 -12.43 -15.03
C PHE A 172 12.61 -11.18 -14.16
N LEU A 173 13.31 -10.13 -14.56
CA LEU A 173 13.32 -8.89 -13.82
C LEU A 173 11.92 -8.29 -13.85
N SER A 174 11.27 -8.11 -14.99
CA SER A 174 9.97 -7.41 -15.11
C SER A 174 8.85 -7.95 -14.23
N GLY A 175 8.95 -9.20 -13.76
CA GLY A 175 7.84 -9.86 -13.06
C GLY A 175 6.73 -10.30 -14.00
N ALA A 176 6.91 -10.18 -15.33
CA ALA A 176 5.91 -10.55 -16.33
C ALA A 176 5.53 -12.05 -16.26
N ILE A 177 6.45 -12.90 -15.78
CA ILE A 177 6.19 -14.33 -15.55
C ILE A 177 5.18 -14.55 -14.41
N HIS A 178 5.00 -13.56 -13.52
CA HIS A 178 4.16 -13.63 -12.33
C HIS A 178 2.95 -12.70 -12.38
N MET A 179 2.68 -12.00 -13.49
CA MET A 179 1.51 -11.11 -13.59
C MET A 179 0.22 -11.94 -13.60
N PRO A 180 -0.60 -11.93 -12.54
CA PRO A 180 -1.85 -12.66 -12.53
C PRO A 180 -2.86 -11.93 -13.41
N ASN A 181 -3.53 -12.64 -14.31
CA ASN A 181 -4.65 -12.14 -15.12
C ASN A 181 -5.78 -11.49 -14.27
N ALA A 182 -5.78 -11.72 -12.96
CA ALA A 182 -6.80 -11.29 -12.03
C ALA A 182 -6.87 -9.77 -11.79
N VAL A 183 -5.76 -9.04 -11.87
CA VAL A 183 -5.79 -7.57 -11.62
C VAL A 183 -6.70 -6.86 -12.62
N LEU A 184 -6.61 -7.24 -13.91
CA LEU A 184 -7.45 -6.69 -14.97
C LEU A 184 -8.91 -7.17 -14.85
N GLY A 185 -9.11 -8.45 -14.52
CA GLY A 185 -10.45 -9.01 -14.27
C GLY A 185 -11.18 -8.26 -13.15
N ASN A 186 -10.49 -7.91 -12.07
CA ASN A 186 -11.05 -7.20 -10.93
C ASN A 186 -11.41 -5.75 -11.25
N ALA A 187 -10.60 -5.05 -12.05
CA ALA A 187 -10.92 -3.70 -12.49
C ALA A 187 -12.22 -3.69 -13.31
N LEU A 188 -12.38 -4.65 -14.23
CA LEU A 188 -13.57 -4.78 -15.08
C LEU A 188 -14.81 -5.22 -14.29
N ALA A 189 -14.67 -6.17 -13.35
CA ALA A 189 -15.78 -6.59 -12.49
C ALA A 189 -16.27 -5.43 -11.61
N ARG A 190 -15.36 -4.65 -11.03
CA ARG A 190 -15.69 -3.46 -10.25
C ARG A 190 -16.43 -2.41 -11.08
N GLN A 191 -15.96 -2.15 -12.30
CA GLN A 191 -16.62 -1.22 -13.20
C GLN A 191 -18.06 -1.65 -13.51
N ARG A 192 -18.29 -2.94 -13.78
CA ARG A 192 -19.64 -3.47 -14.03
C ARG A 192 -20.58 -3.33 -12.83
N ASN A 193 -20.11 -3.67 -11.62
CA ASN A 193 -20.91 -3.54 -10.40
C ASN A 193 -21.34 -2.08 -10.18
N ARG A 194 -20.42 -1.14 -10.43
CA ARG A 194 -20.68 0.30 -10.29
C ARG A 194 -21.68 0.83 -11.31
N GLU A 195 -21.60 0.38 -12.55
CA GLU A 195 -22.60 0.71 -13.59
C GLU A 195 -24.01 0.24 -13.19
N GLY A 196 -24.12 -0.94 -12.58
CA GLY A 196 -25.40 -1.46 -12.06
C GLY A 196 -25.99 -0.61 -10.93
N LEU A 197 -25.17 -0.04 -10.06
CA LEU A 197 -25.63 0.85 -8.98
C LEU A 197 -26.23 2.16 -9.47
N LEU A 198 -25.59 2.76 -10.48
CA LEU A 198 -26.07 4.00 -11.07
C LEU A 198 -27.47 3.82 -11.67
N GLN A 199 -27.78 2.61 -12.14
CA GLN A 199 -29.09 2.27 -12.71
C GLN A 199 -30.18 2.02 -11.64
N ASN A 200 -29.83 1.42 -10.50
CA ASN A 200 -30.79 1.04 -9.46
C ASN A 200 -31.14 2.16 -8.45
N SER A 201 -30.43 3.29 -8.45
CA SER A 201 -30.60 4.38 -7.48
C SER A 201 -31.87 5.25 -7.64
N LYS A 202 -32.84 4.87 -8.48
CA LYS A 202 -34.01 5.70 -8.81
C LYS A 202 -35.20 5.55 -7.84
N SER A 203 -35.03 5.01 -6.63
CA SER A 203 -36.11 5.00 -5.65
C SER A 203 -36.35 6.41 -5.08
N VAL A 204 -37.61 6.69 -4.73
CA VAL A 204 -38.04 7.94 -4.10
C VAL A 204 -37.49 7.98 -2.68
N VAL A 205 -36.25 8.45 -2.52
CA VAL A 205 -35.60 8.58 -1.22
C VAL A 205 -36.11 9.85 -0.53
N ASP A 206 -36.48 9.73 0.74
CA ASP A 206 -36.84 10.85 1.61
C ASP A 206 -35.75 11.95 1.55
N ARG A 207 -36.15 13.18 1.26
CA ARG A 207 -35.25 14.34 1.15
C ARG A 207 -34.44 14.54 2.44
N ARG A 208 -35.03 14.30 3.62
CA ARG A 208 -34.34 14.44 4.91
C ARG A 208 -33.27 13.38 5.10
N TRP A 209 -33.56 12.14 4.73
CA TRP A 209 -32.60 11.03 4.74
C TRP A 209 -31.39 11.37 3.87
N HIS A 210 -31.64 11.79 2.62
CA HIS A 210 -30.58 12.15 1.69
C HIS A 210 -29.75 13.35 2.17
N ALA A 211 -30.40 14.37 2.75
CA ALA A 211 -29.69 15.51 3.33
C ALA A 211 -28.73 15.06 4.44
N LYS A 212 -29.16 14.15 5.33
CA LYS A 212 -28.30 13.61 6.39
C LYS A 212 -27.17 12.74 5.84
N VAL A 213 -27.42 11.93 4.81
CA VAL A 213 -26.40 11.13 4.12
C VAL A 213 -25.35 12.04 3.47
N SER A 214 -25.77 13.10 2.78
CA SER A 214 -24.85 14.08 2.19
C SER A 214 -24.04 14.80 3.25
N GLU A 215 -24.68 15.21 4.36
CA GLU A 215 -23.98 15.83 5.49
C GLU A 215 -22.91 14.89 6.07
N LEU A 216 -23.20 13.60 6.22
CA LEU A 216 -22.24 12.61 6.70
C LEU A 216 -21.09 12.37 5.72
N ALA A 217 -21.38 12.37 4.43
CA ALA A 217 -20.40 12.18 3.36
C ALA A 217 -19.36 13.32 3.32
N ASP A 218 -19.70 14.52 3.78
CA ASP A 218 -18.83 15.69 3.77
C ASP A 218 -18.02 15.87 5.08
N ARG A 219 -18.04 14.88 5.99
CA ARG A 219 -17.36 14.91 7.30
C ARG A 219 -16.05 14.12 7.35
N GLY A 220 -15.28 14.09 6.27
CA GLY A 220 -13.90 13.59 6.29
C GLY A 220 -12.95 14.48 7.08
N PHE A 221 -11.73 14.00 7.31
CA PHE A 221 -10.62 14.80 7.84
C PHE A 221 -9.29 14.38 7.21
N THR A 222 -8.32 15.29 7.12
CA THR A 222 -7.01 14.99 6.53
C THR A 222 -6.13 14.15 7.47
N LEU A 223 -5.20 13.38 6.90
CA LEU A 223 -4.17 12.68 7.67
C LEU A 223 -3.36 13.62 8.56
N GLU A 224 -3.06 14.81 8.08
CA GLU A 224 -2.39 15.86 8.86
C GLU A 224 -3.15 16.18 10.16
N SER A 225 -4.47 16.39 10.07
CA SER A 225 -5.31 16.65 11.23
C SER A 225 -5.33 15.45 12.20
N LEU A 226 -5.32 14.21 11.70
CA LEU A 226 -5.21 13.02 12.54
C LEU A 226 -3.88 12.96 13.28
N MET A 227 -2.77 13.22 12.61
CA MET A 227 -1.43 13.25 13.23
C MET A 227 -1.32 14.36 14.27
N SER A 228 -1.89 15.53 13.98
CA SER A 228 -2.00 16.63 14.95
C SER A 228 -2.79 16.21 16.20
N PHE A 229 -3.93 15.55 16.02
CA PHE A 229 -4.71 14.99 17.12
C PHE A 229 -3.92 13.95 17.93
N TYR A 230 -3.28 12.98 17.27
CA TYR A 230 -2.51 11.93 17.94
C TYR A 230 -1.40 12.50 18.81
N LYS A 231 -0.66 13.51 18.31
CA LYS A 231 0.43 14.18 19.06
C LYS A 231 -0.03 14.90 20.33
N ARG A 232 -1.31 15.24 20.45
CA ARG A 232 -1.90 15.91 21.62
C ARG A 232 -2.29 14.93 22.73
N LEU A 233 -2.47 13.64 22.41
CA LEU A 233 -2.80 12.62 23.40
C LEU A 233 -1.64 12.43 24.38
N GLY A 234 -1.96 12.37 25.68
CA GLY A 234 -0.97 12.29 26.75
C GLY A 234 -0.24 13.62 27.02
N LYS A 235 -0.62 14.72 26.36
CA LYS A 235 -0.04 16.06 26.55
C LYS A 235 -1.09 17.11 26.84
N ASP A 236 -2.00 17.33 25.90
CA ASP A 236 -3.03 18.38 25.96
C ASP A 236 -4.43 17.81 26.17
N CYS A 237 -4.65 16.57 25.73
CA CYS A 237 -5.89 15.82 25.95
C CYS A 237 -5.57 14.41 26.44
N MET A 238 -6.47 13.85 27.26
CA MET A 238 -6.33 12.51 27.85
C MET A 238 -4.91 12.29 28.43
N LEU A 239 -4.57 13.04 29.48
CA LEU A 239 -3.20 13.16 29.99
C LEU A 239 -2.55 11.81 30.38
N HIS A 240 -3.35 10.84 30.79
CA HIS A 240 -2.89 9.49 31.16
C HIS A 240 -2.86 8.51 29.97
N TYR A 241 -3.00 8.99 28.73
CA TYR A 241 -3.00 8.14 27.54
C TYR A 241 -1.75 7.23 27.46
N LYS A 242 -2.02 5.92 27.43
CA LYS A 242 -1.09 4.83 27.09
C LYS A 242 -1.48 4.19 25.76
N SER A 243 -0.61 4.25 24.77
CA SER A 243 -0.87 3.81 23.39
C SER A 243 -0.95 2.28 23.23
N ASP A 244 -0.38 1.54 24.17
CA ASP A 244 -0.39 0.08 24.24
C ASP A 244 -1.58 -0.48 25.04
N MET A 245 -2.36 0.37 25.71
CA MET A 245 -3.50 -0.04 26.53
C MET A 245 -4.83 0.53 26.02
N HIS A 246 -4.87 1.80 25.61
CA HIS A 246 -6.13 2.44 25.24
C HIS A 246 -6.63 2.00 23.86
N ARG A 247 -7.88 1.56 23.88
CA ARG A 247 -8.69 1.23 22.73
C ARG A 247 -9.27 2.50 22.12
N THR A 248 -9.81 2.36 20.92
CA THR A 248 -10.47 3.48 20.24
C THR A 248 -11.69 3.96 21.02
N SER A 249 -12.43 3.05 21.68
CA SER A 249 -13.52 3.43 22.59
C SER A 249 -13.05 4.37 23.71
N ASP A 250 -11.92 4.07 24.35
CA ASP A 250 -11.37 4.89 25.44
C ASP A 250 -11.06 6.31 24.94
N VAL A 251 -10.42 6.43 23.77
CA VAL A 251 -10.08 7.72 23.15
C VAL A 251 -11.33 8.49 22.71
N VAL A 252 -12.36 7.80 22.22
CA VAL A 252 -13.66 8.42 21.90
C VAL A 252 -14.25 9.08 23.15
N ARG A 253 -14.27 8.34 24.26
CA ARG A 253 -14.88 8.78 25.52
C ARG A 253 -14.10 9.89 26.21
N GLN A 254 -12.77 9.82 26.18
CA GLN A 254 -11.92 10.66 27.02
C GLN A 254 -11.23 11.80 26.29
N ALA A 255 -11.18 11.76 24.95
CA ALA A 255 -10.62 12.84 24.14
C ALA A 255 -11.65 13.41 23.15
N ILE A 256 -12.23 12.58 22.29
CA ILE A 256 -13.05 13.04 21.15
C ILE A 256 -14.34 13.72 21.64
N ILE A 257 -15.11 13.07 22.53
CA ILE A 257 -16.34 13.64 23.11
C ILE A 257 -16.05 14.95 23.87
N PRO A 258 -15.07 15.01 24.80
CA PRO A 258 -14.73 16.25 25.48
C PRO A 258 -14.31 17.39 24.54
N LEU A 259 -13.47 17.11 23.55
CA LEU A 259 -12.96 18.12 22.62
C LEU A 259 -14.03 18.65 21.66
N SER A 260 -15.04 17.84 21.34
CA SER A 260 -16.18 18.23 20.51
C SER A 260 -17.36 18.79 21.32
N ARG A 261 -17.34 18.73 22.65
CA ARG A 261 -18.45 19.17 23.52
C ARG A 261 -18.87 20.64 23.29
N PRO A 262 -17.96 21.62 23.12
CA PRO A 262 -18.36 23.03 22.96
C PRO A 262 -19.26 23.27 21.73
N SER A 263 -18.98 22.58 20.62
CA SER A 263 -19.74 22.68 19.37
C SER A 263 -20.85 21.62 19.28
N GLY A 264 -20.69 20.51 19.99
CA GLY A 264 -21.54 19.33 20.00
C GLY A 264 -21.70 18.63 18.65
N VAL A 265 -20.88 18.98 17.66
CA VAL A 265 -20.86 18.34 16.33
C VAL A 265 -19.91 17.14 16.31
N ALA A 266 -19.82 16.44 15.18
CA ALA A 266 -18.78 15.45 14.95
C ALA A 266 -17.38 16.08 15.10
N TYR A 267 -16.43 15.35 15.69
CA TYR A 267 -15.11 15.92 15.95
C TYR A 267 -14.33 16.20 14.66
N ALA A 268 -14.56 15.45 13.58
CA ALA A 268 -14.02 15.75 12.25
C ALA A 268 -14.35 17.18 11.78
N VAL A 269 -15.58 17.66 12.03
CA VAL A 269 -15.99 19.04 11.72
C VAL A 269 -15.15 20.05 12.52
N THR A 270 -14.81 19.73 13.77
CA THR A 270 -13.94 20.57 14.60
C THR A 270 -12.51 20.56 14.08
N MET A 271 -11.97 19.38 13.71
CA MET A 271 -10.63 19.23 13.14
C MET A 271 -10.47 20.00 11.82
N MET A 272 -11.54 20.11 11.03
CA MET A 272 -11.56 20.79 9.74
C MET A 272 -12.08 22.23 9.81
N ASN A 273 -12.22 22.81 11.02
CA ASN A 273 -12.72 24.18 11.23
C ASN A 273 -14.06 24.47 10.52
N GLY A 274 -14.96 23.49 10.50
CA GLY A 274 -16.27 23.58 9.84
C GLY A 274 -16.24 23.39 8.33
N ALA A 275 -15.07 23.25 7.71
CA ALA A 275 -14.98 23.01 6.27
C ALA A 275 -15.52 21.61 5.91
N CYS A 276 -16.27 21.55 4.81
CA CYS A 276 -16.66 20.28 4.20
C CYS A 276 -15.41 19.59 3.65
N SER A 277 -15.25 18.30 3.95
CA SER A 277 -14.12 17.49 3.50
C SER A 277 -14.66 16.15 3.01
N GLN A 278 -14.65 15.96 1.70
CA GLN A 278 -15.00 14.68 1.11
C GLN A 278 -13.87 13.67 1.38
N PRO A 279 -14.16 12.45 1.90
CA PRO A 279 -13.14 11.46 2.19
C PRO A 279 -12.65 10.74 0.93
N ASP A 280 -11.34 10.55 0.82
CA ASP A 280 -10.73 9.66 -0.18
C ASP A 280 -10.95 8.18 0.21
N ALA A 281 -11.00 7.89 1.52
CA ALA A 281 -11.22 6.53 2.01
C ALA A 281 -12.15 6.49 3.23
N ILE A 282 -13.07 5.51 3.25
CA ILE A 282 -13.78 5.12 4.48
C ILE A 282 -12.98 4.06 5.24
N VAL A 283 -12.87 4.22 6.56
CA VAL A 283 -12.08 3.33 7.40
C VAL A 283 -12.99 2.42 8.21
N THR A 284 -13.01 1.14 7.86
CA THR A 284 -13.65 0.09 8.65
C THR A 284 -12.68 -0.38 9.73
N HIS A 285 -13.09 -0.25 10.99
CA HIS A 285 -12.28 -0.61 12.15
C HIS A 285 -13.10 -1.09 13.34
N ASN A 286 -12.47 -1.86 14.22
CA ASN A 286 -13.06 -2.28 15.50
C ASN A 286 -12.76 -1.24 16.58
N TRP A 287 -13.77 -0.78 17.32
CA TRP A 287 -13.57 0.14 18.45
C TRP A 287 -12.80 -0.49 19.60
N GLY A 288 -12.84 -1.82 19.72
CA GLY A 288 -12.04 -2.57 20.68
C GLY A 288 -10.56 -2.68 20.32
N ASN A 289 -10.16 -2.24 19.11
CA ASN A 289 -8.75 -2.17 18.74
C ASN A 289 -8.04 -1.02 19.48
N LEU A 290 -6.74 -1.19 19.71
CA LEU A 290 -5.88 -0.12 20.21
C LEU A 290 -5.97 1.10 19.29
N PHE A 291 -6.11 2.29 19.87
CA PHE A 291 -6.22 3.51 19.08
C PHE A 291 -4.93 3.77 18.26
N ARG A 292 -3.76 3.47 18.82
CA ARG A 292 -2.48 3.48 18.10
C ARG A 292 -2.53 2.62 16.84
N ASP A 293 -3.07 1.40 16.93
CA ASP A 293 -3.07 0.46 15.81
C ASP A 293 -4.04 0.92 14.71
N LEU A 294 -5.14 1.60 15.06
CA LEU A 294 -6.01 2.29 14.09
C LEU A 294 -5.25 3.39 13.32
N VAL A 295 -4.59 4.30 14.05
CA VAL A 295 -3.81 5.39 13.43
C VAL A 295 -2.65 4.82 12.60
N ALA A 296 -1.98 3.78 13.09
CA ALA A 296 -0.92 3.08 12.37
C ALA A 296 -1.43 2.49 11.06
N GLY A 297 -2.63 1.89 11.04
CA GLY A 297 -3.26 1.37 9.84
C GLY A 297 -3.53 2.46 8.79
N ILE A 298 -4.01 3.62 9.22
CA ILE A 298 -4.24 4.79 8.33
C ILE A 298 -2.93 5.35 7.80
N CYS A 299 -1.90 5.49 8.65
CA CYS A 299 -0.57 5.92 8.21
C CYS A 299 0.09 4.90 7.28
N ALA A 300 -0.07 3.59 7.55
CA ALA A 300 0.40 2.52 6.68
C ALA A 300 -0.27 2.59 5.31
N ASP A 301 -1.56 2.88 5.26
CA ASP A 301 -2.29 3.11 4.02
C ASP A 301 -1.73 4.29 3.21
N ALA A 302 -1.53 5.44 3.84
CA ALA A 302 -0.90 6.60 3.19
C ALA A 302 0.52 6.31 2.69
N LEU A 303 1.26 5.47 3.41
CA LEU A 303 2.57 4.96 3.00
C LEU A 303 2.48 3.77 2.05
N GLY A 304 1.29 3.31 1.64
CA GLY A 304 1.03 2.14 0.80
C GLY A 304 1.56 0.80 1.35
N LEU A 305 1.81 0.72 2.65
CA LEU A 305 2.25 -0.49 3.33
C LEU A 305 1.05 -1.43 3.51
N SER A 306 1.26 -2.74 3.45
CA SER A 306 0.23 -3.76 3.79
C SER A 306 0.20 -4.07 5.29
N GLU A 307 1.29 -3.77 5.99
CA GLU A 307 1.47 -4.03 7.41
C GLU A 307 1.68 -2.72 8.20
N TYR A 308 1.11 -2.64 9.40
CA TYR A 308 1.19 -1.44 10.24
C TYR A 308 2.02 -1.60 11.52
N ALA A 309 2.59 -2.78 11.85
CA ALA A 309 3.35 -2.97 13.08
C ALA A 309 4.52 -1.97 13.26
N LEU A 310 5.29 -1.71 12.21
CA LEU A 310 6.42 -0.77 12.25
C LEU A 310 5.95 0.68 12.37
N VAL A 311 4.82 1.00 11.74
CA VAL A 311 4.20 2.32 11.85
C VAL A 311 3.71 2.56 13.27
N ALA A 312 3.13 1.54 13.91
CA ALA A 312 2.75 1.57 15.32
C ALA A 312 3.97 1.78 16.23
N GLU A 313 5.09 1.09 15.98
CA GLU A 313 6.34 1.32 16.74
C GLU A 313 6.86 2.76 16.59
N LEU A 314 6.77 3.35 15.40
CA LEU A 314 7.14 4.75 15.19
C LEU A 314 6.19 5.74 15.87
N LEU A 315 4.89 5.47 15.89
CA LEU A 315 3.94 6.32 16.63
C LEU A 315 4.31 6.41 18.12
N ASP A 316 4.84 5.34 18.69
CA ASP A 316 5.24 5.29 20.09
C ASP A 316 6.62 5.92 20.35
N ARG A 317 7.57 5.77 19.42
CA ARG A 317 8.98 6.15 19.64
C ARG A 317 9.40 7.45 18.97
N ASP A 318 8.94 7.70 17.76
CA ASP A 318 9.39 8.82 16.93
C ASP A 318 8.30 9.26 15.93
N VAL A 319 7.25 9.86 16.48
CA VAL A 319 6.14 10.39 15.69
C VAL A 319 6.57 11.47 14.69
N VAL A 320 7.67 12.19 14.98
CA VAL A 320 8.20 13.26 14.10
C VAL A 320 8.83 12.66 12.85
N ALA A 321 9.58 11.56 12.99
CA ALA A 321 10.10 10.84 11.84
C ALA A 321 8.98 10.27 10.97
N LEU A 322 7.93 9.70 11.58
CA LEU A 322 6.76 9.22 10.83
C LEU A 322 6.04 10.35 10.09
N GLU A 323 5.82 11.49 10.73
CA GLU A 323 5.21 12.66 10.10
C GLU A 323 6.05 13.16 8.91
N SER A 324 7.37 13.18 9.05
CA SER A 324 8.29 13.52 7.96
C SER A 324 8.20 12.52 6.79
N MET A 325 8.01 11.23 7.09
CA MET A 325 7.78 10.21 6.06
C MET A 325 6.47 10.43 5.30
N LEU A 326 5.40 10.72 6.04
CA LEU A 326 4.08 11.01 5.47
C LEU A 326 4.11 12.30 4.62
N ALA A 327 4.77 13.35 5.10
CA ALA A 327 4.96 14.59 4.35
C ALA A 327 5.73 14.33 3.04
N ASN A 328 6.85 13.60 3.11
CA ASN A 328 7.64 13.26 1.93
C ASN A 328 6.90 12.36 0.93
N SER A 329 5.90 11.59 1.39
CA SER A 329 5.03 10.80 0.51
C SER A 329 4.01 11.64 -0.26
N GLY A 330 3.81 12.91 0.13
CA GLY A 330 2.81 13.80 -0.46
C GLY A 330 1.36 13.42 -0.12
N LYS A 331 1.13 12.60 0.92
CA LYS A 331 -0.18 12.07 1.30
C LYS A 331 -0.77 12.66 2.58
N MET A 332 -0.18 13.72 3.14
CA MET A 332 -0.69 14.41 4.35
C MET A 332 -2.10 14.97 4.17
N GLN A 333 -2.47 15.34 2.94
CA GLN A 333 -3.79 15.87 2.61
C GLN A 333 -4.81 14.79 2.23
N LYS A 334 -4.42 13.49 2.22
CA LYS A 334 -5.36 12.39 1.99
C LYS A 334 -6.41 12.41 3.11
N THR A 335 -7.68 12.36 2.74
CA THR A 335 -8.82 12.48 3.66
C THR A 335 -9.40 11.11 4.00
N TYR A 336 -9.79 10.94 5.25
CA TYR A 336 -10.36 9.71 5.76
C TYR A 336 -11.70 9.97 6.43
N TRP A 337 -12.59 9.00 6.35
CA TRP A 337 -13.80 8.93 7.14
C TRP A 337 -13.68 7.80 8.15
N VAL A 338 -13.64 8.15 9.44
CA VAL A 338 -13.54 7.19 10.55
C VAL A 338 -14.72 7.43 11.47
N CYS A 339 -15.56 6.41 11.71
CA CYS A 339 -16.82 6.58 12.44
C CYS A 339 -16.62 7.21 13.84
N ALA A 340 -15.51 6.91 14.52
CA ALA A 340 -15.14 7.54 15.80
C ALA A 340 -15.08 9.08 15.75
N PHE A 341 -14.67 9.66 14.61
CA PHE A 341 -14.47 11.09 14.41
C PHE A 341 -15.61 11.75 13.64
N CYS A 342 -16.16 11.06 12.64
CA CYS A 342 -17.09 11.62 11.66
C CYS A 342 -18.56 11.56 12.09
N ILE A 343 -18.87 10.71 13.07
CA ILE A 343 -20.19 10.66 13.72
C ILE A 343 -20.25 11.69 14.85
N ALA A 344 -21.40 12.37 14.94
CA ALA A 344 -21.73 13.24 16.05
C ALA A 344 -22.00 12.40 17.29
N GLN A 345 -20.94 12.06 18.03
CA GLN A 345 -21.02 11.25 19.26
C GLN A 345 -22.00 11.84 20.29
N HIS A 346 -22.17 13.17 20.27
CA HIS A 346 -23.13 13.89 21.11
C HIS A 346 -24.59 13.61 20.79
N SER A 347 -24.90 13.18 19.58
CA SER A 347 -26.24 12.77 19.15
C SER A 347 -26.47 11.26 19.31
N CYS A 348 -25.48 10.51 19.80
CA CYS A 348 -25.57 9.06 19.93
C CYS A 348 -25.23 8.61 21.36
N ILE A 349 -23.94 8.49 21.67
CA ILE A 349 -23.48 7.71 22.83
C ILE A 349 -23.00 8.54 24.01
N CYS A 350 -22.86 9.87 23.89
CA CYS A 350 -22.07 10.64 24.87
C CYS A 350 -22.59 10.64 26.32
N GLN A 351 -23.85 10.24 26.57
CA GLN A 351 -24.48 10.20 27.90
C GLN A 351 -24.53 8.81 28.51
N THR A 352 -24.28 7.76 27.73
CA THR A 352 -24.42 6.37 28.17
C THR A 352 -23.08 5.67 28.18
N ILE A 353 -22.82 4.92 29.25
CA ILE A 353 -21.63 4.09 29.42
C ILE A 353 -22.11 2.70 29.78
N SER A 354 -21.50 1.69 29.17
CA SER A 354 -21.76 0.31 29.58
C SER A 354 -21.05 0.07 30.92
N ALA A 355 -21.70 -0.60 31.87
CA ALA A 355 -21.11 -0.90 33.18
C ALA A 355 -19.79 -1.71 33.11
N CYS A 356 -19.48 -2.30 31.95
CA CYS A 356 -18.24 -3.05 31.71
C CYS A 356 -17.16 -2.25 30.95
N ASP A 357 -17.42 -0.98 30.60
CA ASP A 357 -16.52 -0.12 29.83
C ASP A 357 -15.71 0.78 30.78
N LEU A 358 -14.65 0.20 31.33
CA LEU A 358 -13.71 0.85 32.25
C LEU A 358 -12.43 1.24 31.50
N ASP A 359 -11.84 2.37 31.91
CA ASP A 359 -10.51 2.80 31.48
C ASP A 359 -9.48 1.72 31.86
N PRO A 360 -8.67 1.23 30.91
CA PRO A 360 -7.75 0.12 31.14
C PRO A 360 -6.55 0.49 32.02
N VAL A 361 -6.25 1.78 32.19
CA VAL A 361 -5.10 2.27 32.95
C VAL A 361 -5.46 2.51 34.42
N ASP A 362 -6.57 3.20 34.69
CA ASP A 362 -6.96 3.56 36.06
C ASP A 362 -8.15 2.77 36.62
N GLY A 363 -8.82 1.98 35.78
CA GLY A 363 -9.96 1.14 36.16
C GLY A 363 -11.25 1.91 36.45
N ARG A 364 -11.31 3.20 36.11
CA ARG A 364 -12.50 4.04 36.37
C ARG A 364 -13.48 3.99 35.20
N GLU A 365 -14.75 4.23 35.51
CA GLU A 365 -15.75 4.48 34.48
C GLU A 365 -15.37 5.74 33.68
N HIS A 366 -15.61 5.71 32.38
CA HIS A 366 -15.41 6.88 31.54
C HIS A 366 -16.30 8.07 31.99
N PRO A 367 -15.94 9.31 31.64
CA PRO A 367 -16.81 10.45 31.91
C PRO A 367 -18.02 10.46 30.97
N THR A 368 -19.22 10.72 31.51
CA THR A 368 -20.42 11.03 30.73
C THR A 368 -20.48 12.51 30.37
N CYS A 369 -21.05 12.83 29.21
CA CYS A 369 -21.28 14.20 28.79
C CYS A 369 -22.66 14.71 29.21
N ASP A 370 -22.74 15.92 29.75
CA ASP A 370 -23.95 16.60 30.22
C ASP A 370 -24.56 17.55 29.17
N CYS A 371 -24.21 17.42 27.89
CA CYS A 371 -24.58 18.39 26.85
C CYS A 371 -26.08 18.53 26.56
N GLY A 372 -26.93 17.71 27.20
CA GLY A 372 -28.38 17.73 27.04
C GLY A 372 -28.90 17.38 25.65
N ARG A 373 -28.04 17.06 24.68
CA ARG A 373 -28.49 16.78 23.30
C ARG A 373 -29.32 15.49 23.23
N PRO A 374 -30.46 15.50 22.52
CA PRO A 374 -31.23 14.30 22.25
C PRO A 374 -30.38 13.21 21.60
N LYS A 375 -30.62 11.95 21.97
CA LYS A 375 -29.95 10.80 21.36
C LYS A 375 -30.84 10.24 20.26
N CYS A 376 -30.26 10.07 19.08
CA CYS A 376 -30.95 9.58 17.89
C CYS A 376 -30.40 8.20 17.52
N PHE A 377 -31.23 7.19 17.73
CA PHE A 377 -30.99 5.79 17.40
C PHE A 377 -32.02 5.28 16.37
N ASN A 378 -31.92 4.01 15.96
CA ASN A 378 -32.80 3.44 14.93
C ASN A 378 -34.29 3.45 15.31
N ASP A 379 -34.60 3.45 16.60
CA ASP A 379 -35.93 3.45 17.22
C ASP A 379 -36.46 4.86 17.56
N THR A 380 -35.76 5.92 17.16
CA THR A 380 -36.20 7.30 17.40
C THR A 380 -37.47 7.62 16.58
N PRO A 381 -38.47 8.35 17.11
CA PRO A 381 -39.80 8.47 16.50
C PRO A 381 -39.84 9.05 15.07
N GLU A 382 -38.87 9.87 14.71
CA GLU A 382 -38.77 10.46 13.37
C GLU A 382 -38.20 9.46 12.38
N VAL A 383 -39.09 8.64 11.82
CA VAL A 383 -38.76 7.60 10.84
C VAL A 383 -39.12 7.99 9.41
N ASP A 384 -38.39 7.44 8.45
CA ASP A 384 -38.70 7.57 7.02
C ASP A 384 -39.84 6.63 6.59
N ALA A 385 -40.15 6.61 5.29
CA ALA A 385 -41.18 5.72 4.73
C ALA A 385 -40.90 4.21 4.92
N LEU A 386 -39.67 3.84 5.29
CA LEU A 386 -39.25 2.46 5.56
C LEU A 386 -39.12 2.18 7.07
N GLY A 387 -39.54 3.11 7.94
CA GLY A 387 -39.45 2.95 9.38
C GLY A 387 -38.04 3.16 9.96
N ARG A 388 -37.12 3.78 9.21
CA ARG A 388 -35.74 4.02 9.64
C ARG A 388 -35.58 5.40 10.26
N GLY A 389 -34.94 5.50 11.43
CA GLY A 389 -34.66 6.78 12.09
C GLY A 389 -33.89 7.76 11.19
N VAL A 390 -34.51 8.88 10.84
CA VAL A 390 -33.96 9.90 9.90
C VAL A 390 -32.75 10.61 10.50
N ASP A 391 -32.77 10.88 11.80
CA ASP A 391 -31.70 11.61 12.49
C ASP A 391 -30.61 10.69 13.09
N CYS A 392 -30.79 9.38 13.04
CA CYS A 392 -29.75 8.44 13.48
C CYS A 392 -28.61 8.42 12.44
N GLU A 393 -27.38 8.74 12.84
CA GLU A 393 -26.25 8.71 11.90
C GLU A 393 -25.71 7.30 11.65
N LEU A 394 -25.94 6.37 12.58
CA LEU A 394 -25.37 5.01 12.58
C LEU A 394 -25.98 4.10 11.51
N ASN A 395 -27.22 4.36 11.06
CA ASN A 395 -27.89 3.56 10.04
C ASN A 395 -27.69 4.05 8.58
N LYS A 396 -26.76 4.98 8.36
CA LYS A 396 -26.56 5.66 7.07
C LYS A 396 -25.24 5.31 6.38
N PHE A 397 -24.47 4.37 6.92
CA PHE A 397 -23.11 4.12 6.43
C PHE A 397 -23.14 3.59 4.99
N ASP A 398 -24.00 2.60 4.71
CA ASP A 398 -24.18 2.03 3.36
C ASP A 398 -24.56 3.12 2.33
N ASP A 399 -25.55 3.94 2.68
CA ASP A 399 -26.03 5.02 1.82
C ASP A 399 -24.98 6.13 1.64
N MET A 400 -24.18 6.41 2.67
CA MET A 400 -23.06 7.36 2.62
C MET A 400 -21.95 6.85 1.71
N MET A 401 -21.56 5.58 1.83
CA MET A 401 -20.57 4.95 0.95
C MET A 401 -21.03 4.99 -0.50
N GLY A 402 -22.29 4.63 -0.76
CA GLY A 402 -22.89 4.74 -2.09
C GLY A 402 -22.99 6.19 -2.59
N HIS A 403 -23.22 7.17 -1.71
CA HIS A 403 -23.22 8.59 -2.06
C HIS A 403 -21.83 9.07 -2.50
N VAL A 404 -20.78 8.77 -1.74
CA VAL A 404 -19.40 9.18 -2.07
C VAL A 404 -18.89 8.46 -3.32
N ALA A 405 -19.08 7.14 -3.42
CA ALA A 405 -18.65 6.33 -4.57
C ALA A 405 -19.30 6.74 -5.90
N ARG A 406 -20.46 7.41 -5.88
CA ARG A 406 -21.07 7.98 -7.10
C ARG A 406 -20.41 9.28 -7.55
N ARG A 407 -19.82 10.03 -6.61
CA ARG A 407 -19.20 11.34 -6.85
C ARG A 407 -17.71 11.23 -7.15
N ASP A 408 -17.05 10.21 -6.61
CA ASP A 408 -15.61 10.01 -6.72
C ASP A 408 -15.30 8.56 -7.14
N ASP A 409 -14.50 8.40 -8.18
CA ASP A 409 -14.04 7.11 -8.68
C ASP A 409 -12.79 6.56 -8.02
N GLN A 410 -12.10 7.40 -7.25
CA GLN A 410 -10.95 7.03 -6.43
C GLN A 410 -11.34 6.71 -4.99
N PHE A 411 -12.61 6.90 -4.61
CA PHE A 411 -13.08 6.55 -3.27
C PHE A 411 -12.86 5.07 -2.98
N GLU A 412 -12.18 4.78 -1.88
CA GLU A 412 -11.79 3.44 -1.47
C GLU A 412 -12.23 3.11 -0.05
N GLN A 413 -12.16 1.83 0.33
CA GLN A 413 -12.33 1.38 1.70
C GLN A 413 -10.97 0.92 2.24
N LEU A 414 -10.62 1.45 3.40
CA LEU A 414 -9.49 1.01 4.21
C LEU A 414 -10.00 0.12 5.34
N ILE A 415 -9.54 -1.13 5.39
CA ILE A 415 -9.89 -2.09 6.44
C ILE A 415 -8.69 -2.22 7.39
N VAL A 416 -8.80 -1.65 8.60
CA VAL A 416 -7.73 -1.73 9.61
C VAL A 416 -8.04 -2.86 10.58
N VAL A 417 -7.43 -4.02 10.34
CA VAL A 417 -7.67 -5.25 11.09
C VAL A 417 -6.90 -5.21 12.40
N ASP A 418 -7.58 -5.42 13.53
CA ASP A 418 -6.93 -5.48 14.84
C ASP A 418 -6.05 -6.73 15.00
N SER A 419 -5.14 -6.69 15.98
CA SER A 419 -4.18 -7.77 16.23
C SER A 419 -4.80 -9.12 16.62
N LYS A 420 -6.10 -9.17 16.94
CA LYS A 420 -6.83 -10.39 17.26
C LYS A 420 -7.78 -10.82 16.14
N PHE A 421 -7.83 -10.06 15.04
CA PHE A 421 -8.80 -10.22 13.96
C PHE A 421 -10.26 -10.13 14.42
N ASP A 422 -10.52 -9.47 15.56
CA ASP A 422 -11.87 -9.34 16.11
C ASP A 422 -12.75 -8.43 15.23
N LEU A 423 -12.19 -7.60 14.35
CA LEU A 423 -12.90 -6.84 13.32
C LEU A 423 -13.87 -7.73 12.54
N PHE A 424 -13.43 -8.93 12.17
CA PHE A 424 -14.25 -9.86 11.40
C PHE A 424 -15.36 -10.51 12.22
N THR A 425 -15.28 -10.44 13.56
CA THR A 425 -16.38 -10.85 14.44
C THR A 425 -17.41 -9.75 14.64
N ARG A 426 -17.17 -8.51 14.19
CA ARG A 426 -18.09 -7.39 14.37
C ARG A 426 -19.07 -7.30 13.21
N ALA A 427 -20.36 -7.48 13.49
CA ALA A 427 -21.40 -7.52 12.46
C ALA A 427 -21.39 -6.25 11.58
N TRP A 428 -21.28 -5.07 12.19
CA TRP A 428 -21.20 -3.79 11.48
C TRP A 428 -19.97 -3.68 10.57
N CYS A 429 -18.79 -4.11 11.04
CA CYS A 429 -17.58 -4.06 10.22
C CYS A 429 -17.68 -4.96 8.99
N VAL A 430 -18.27 -6.15 9.13
CA VAL A 430 -18.43 -7.06 7.99
C VAL A 430 -19.52 -6.60 7.04
N ALA A 431 -20.60 -5.98 7.55
CA ALA A 431 -21.60 -5.34 6.71
C ALA A 431 -20.96 -4.23 5.84
N GLU A 432 -20.12 -3.36 6.42
CA GLU A 432 -19.38 -2.32 5.67
C GLU A 432 -18.46 -2.92 4.60
N VAL A 433 -17.74 -4.00 4.92
CA VAL A 433 -16.84 -4.70 3.97
C VAL A 433 -17.63 -5.33 2.83
N ALA A 434 -18.76 -5.97 3.11
CA ALA A 434 -19.60 -6.57 2.09
C ALA A 434 -20.29 -5.51 1.22
N GLU A 435 -20.75 -4.42 1.83
CA GLU A 435 -21.34 -3.30 1.10
C GLU A 435 -20.32 -2.68 0.14
N ALA A 436 -19.11 -2.35 0.60
CA ALA A 436 -18.02 -1.84 -0.25
C ALA A 436 -17.76 -2.74 -1.47
N PHE A 437 -17.68 -4.05 -1.25
CA PHE A 437 -17.50 -5.04 -2.31
C PHE A 437 -18.68 -5.03 -3.30
N ARG A 438 -19.91 -5.06 -2.78
CA ARG A 438 -21.14 -5.02 -3.57
C ARG A 438 -21.18 -3.78 -4.45
N ILE A 439 -20.71 -2.65 -3.93
CA ILE A 439 -20.71 -1.37 -4.64
C ILE A 439 -19.46 -1.12 -5.49
N GLY A 440 -18.52 -2.06 -5.52
CA GLY A 440 -17.33 -2.03 -6.37
C GLY A 440 -16.27 -1.01 -5.94
N ILE A 441 -16.31 -0.55 -4.68
CA ILE A 441 -15.27 0.30 -4.10
C ILE A 441 -13.98 -0.52 -3.93
N PRO A 442 -12.80 -0.02 -4.32
CA PRO A 442 -11.52 -0.67 -4.01
C PRO A 442 -11.34 -0.86 -2.50
N GLN A 443 -10.94 -2.06 -2.07
CA GLN A 443 -10.72 -2.36 -0.66
C GLN A 443 -9.24 -2.62 -0.42
N ASN A 444 -8.66 -1.90 0.54
CA ASN A 444 -7.28 -2.03 0.97
C ASN A 444 -7.25 -2.51 2.42
N MET A 445 -6.67 -3.67 2.67
CA MET A 445 -6.58 -4.22 4.02
C MET A 445 -5.20 -3.96 4.63
N LYS A 446 -5.19 -3.53 5.89
CA LYS A 446 -3.98 -3.35 6.70
C LYS A 446 -4.04 -4.26 7.89
N ILE A 447 -3.04 -5.12 8.01
CA ILE A 447 -2.88 -6.06 9.12
C ILE A 447 -1.68 -5.65 9.97
N LYS A 448 -1.61 -6.13 11.20
CA LYS A 448 -0.46 -5.83 12.07
C LYS A 448 0.83 -6.35 11.47
N SER A 449 0.86 -7.64 11.16
CA SER A 449 1.98 -8.32 10.49
C SER A 449 1.52 -9.65 9.90
N GLY A 450 2.28 -10.19 8.94
CA GLY A 450 2.05 -11.54 8.40
C GLY A 450 2.07 -12.65 9.45
N GLN A 451 2.88 -12.52 10.50
CA GLN A 451 2.91 -13.48 11.62
C GLN A 451 1.56 -13.57 12.35
N VAL A 452 0.92 -12.41 12.56
CA VAL A 452 -0.41 -12.34 13.19
C VAL A 452 -1.44 -12.95 12.25
N LEU A 453 -1.36 -12.68 10.94
CA LEU A 453 -2.24 -13.33 9.96
C LEU A 453 -2.14 -14.85 10.00
N HIS A 454 -0.92 -15.42 9.92
CA HIS A 454 -0.72 -16.87 9.95
C HIS A 454 -1.29 -17.50 11.23
N ALA A 455 -1.15 -16.82 12.38
CA ALA A 455 -1.69 -17.30 13.66
C ALA A 455 -3.23 -17.33 13.72
N PHE A 456 -3.91 -16.50 12.92
CA PHE A 456 -5.37 -16.40 12.88
C PHE A 456 -6.00 -16.94 11.60
N GLU A 457 -5.20 -17.44 10.65
CA GLU A 457 -5.68 -17.91 9.34
C GLU A 457 -6.77 -18.98 9.50
N GLU A 458 -6.57 -19.94 10.40
CA GLU A 458 -7.54 -21.00 10.66
C GLU A 458 -8.88 -20.43 11.18
N ARG A 459 -8.84 -19.52 12.17
CA ARG A 459 -10.04 -18.86 12.71
C ARG A 459 -10.83 -18.14 11.61
N LEU A 460 -10.13 -17.46 10.70
CA LEU A 460 -10.75 -16.73 9.59
C LEU A 460 -11.43 -17.66 8.58
N ARG A 461 -10.89 -18.88 8.34
CA ARG A 461 -11.51 -19.86 7.43
C ARG A 461 -12.86 -20.38 7.92
N PHE A 462 -13.11 -20.31 9.23
CA PHE A 462 -14.36 -20.72 9.84
C PHE A 462 -15.31 -19.57 10.17
N LEU A 463 -14.97 -18.35 9.76
CA LEU A 463 -15.79 -17.16 10.01
C LEU A 463 -17.19 -17.29 9.37
N LYS A 464 -18.22 -17.03 10.19
CA LYS A 464 -19.62 -16.99 9.77
C LYS A 464 -20.31 -15.73 10.26
N VAL A 465 -21.12 -15.11 9.39
CA VAL A 465 -21.89 -13.90 9.71
C VAL A 465 -22.88 -14.09 10.86
N GLN A 466 -23.37 -15.31 11.04
CA GLN A 466 -24.29 -15.66 12.13
C GLN A 466 -23.62 -15.68 13.51
N GLU A 467 -22.29 -15.77 13.57
CA GLU A 467 -21.51 -15.81 14.81
C GLU A 467 -20.95 -14.43 15.17
N MET A 468 -21.38 -13.38 14.46
CA MET A 468 -20.90 -12.02 14.69
C MET A 468 -21.59 -11.34 15.85
N GLU A 469 -20.86 -10.42 16.47
CA GLU A 469 -21.23 -9.68 17.66
C GLU A 469 -21.48 -8.20 17.35
N ALA A 470 -22.49 -7.64 18.01
CA ALA A 470 -22.70 -6.21 18.11
C ALA A 470 -23.01 -5.82 19.55
N SER A 471 -22.80 -4.56 19.89
CA SER A 471 -23.09 -4.05 21.24
C SER A 471 -24.58 -4.15 21.58
N ARG A 472 -25.44 -4.12 20.56
CA ARG A 472 -26.89 -4.24 20.64
C ARG A 472 -27.34 -5.47 19.84
N PRO A 473 -27.99 -6.48 20.45
CA PRO A 473 -28.45 -7.68 19.74
C PRO A 473 -29.37 -7.39 18.55
N GLU A 474 -30.17 -6.32 18.64
CA GLU A 474 -31.05 -5.85 17.57
C GLU A 474 -30.28 -5.45 16.30
N ASP A 475 -29.05 -4.94 16.43
CA ASP A 475 -28.20 -4.60 15.28
C ASP A 475 -27.79 -5.87 14.52
N VAL A 476 -27.47 -6.96 15.24
CA VAL A 476 -27.15 -8.25 14.61
C VAL A 476 -28.37 -8.77 13.87
N ALA A 477 -29.56 -8.69 14.47
CA ALA A 477 -30.80 -9.09 13.82
C ALA A 477 -31.09 -8.25 12.57
N GLU A 478 -30.89 -6.93 12.63
CA GLU A 478 -31.07 -6.02 11.48
C GLU A 478 -30.11 -6.37 10.34
N ILE A 479 -28.83 -6.58 10.64
CA ILE A 479 -27.81 -6.94 9.64
C ILE A 479 -28.11 -8.32 9.04
N LEU A 480 -28.42 -9.32 9.86
CA LEU A 480 -28.77 -10.66 9.39
C LEU A 480 -30.09 -10.67 8.60
N ALA A 481 -31.02 -9.75 8.87
CA ALA A 481 -32.24 -9.59 8.09
C ALA A 481 -31.96 -9.03 6.68
N LYS A 482 -30.93 -8.19 6.52
CA LYS A 482 -30.49 -7.65 5.22
C LYS A 482 -29.80 -8.69 4.33
N ILE A 483 -29.36 -9.81 4.89
CA ILE A 483 -28.65 -10.87 4.18
C ILE A 483 -29.64 -12.02 3.88
N PRO A 484 -30.23 -12.12 2.68
CA PRO A 484 -31.25 -13.14 2.40
C PRO A 484 -30.68 -14.57 2.50
N ASP A 485 -29.51 -14.80 1.91
CA ASP A 485 -28.80 -16.07 1.92
C ASP A 485 -27.47 -15.92 2.68
N LYS A 486 -27.45 -16.43 3.91
CA LYS A 486 -26.29 -16.31 4.79
C LYS A 486 -25.13 -17.20 4.34
N ASP A 487 -25.43 -18.36 3.74
CA ASP A 487 -24.40 -19.29 3.30
C ASP A 487 -23.70 -18.77 2.04
N ALA A 488 -24.46 -18.22 1.10
CA ALA A 488 -23.90 -17.52 -0.05
C ALA A 488 -23.06 -16.30 0.38
N PHE A 489 -23.54 -15.52 1.36
CA PHE A 489 -22.78 -14.41 1.93
C PHE A 489 -21.48 -14.87 2.59
N ASN A 490 -21.53 -15.95 3.39
CA ASN A 490 -20.33 -16.51 4.01
C ASN A 490 -19.33 -17.00 2.95
N ALA A 491 -19.80 -17.71 1.92
CA ALA A 491 -18.95 -18.14 0.82
C ALA A 491 -18.31 -16.94 0.11
N GLN A 492 -19.09 -15.89 -0.16
CA GLN A 492 -18.61 -14.65 -0.75
C GLN A 492 -17.59 -13.94 0.15
N LEU A 493 -17.82 -13.91 1.47
CA LEU A 493 -16.88 -13.35 2.45
C LEU A 493 -15.58 -14.16 2.49
N GLN A 494 -15.66 -15.49 2.43
CA GLN A 494 -14.49 -16.37 2.33
C GLN A 494 -13.72 -16.12 1.03
N THR A 495 -14.40 -15.98 -0.11
CA THR A 495 -13.77 -15.57 -1.37
C THR A 495 -13.13 -14.18 -1.24
N LEU A 496 -13.83 -13.22 -0.65
CA LEU A 496 -13.33 -11.88 -0.44
C LEU A 496 -12.05 -11.88 0.42
N ILE A 497 -11.96 -12.73 1.43
CA ILE A 497 -10.76 -12.80 2.29
C ILE A 497 -9.64 -13.60 1.60
N PHE A 498 -9.95 -14.80 1.10
CA PHE A 498 -8.96 -15.84 0.77
C PHE A 498 -8.74 -16.12 -0.71
N ASP A 499 -9.51 -15.52 -1.63
CA ASP A 499 -9.26 -15.75 -3.06
C ASP A 499 -7.80 -15.43 -3.38
N GLU A 500 -7.09 -16.38 -4.00
CA GLU A 500 -5.64 -16.32 -4.18
C GLU A 500 -5.20 -15.15 -5.06
N HIS A 501 -6.12 -14.57 -5.83
CA HIS A 501 -5.82 -13.55 -6.81
C HIS A 501 -6.51 -12.22 -6.55
N THR A 502 -7.70 -12.26 -5.95
CA THR A 502 -8.59 -11.12 -5.75
C THR A 502 -8.91 -10.87 -4.29
N GLY A 503 -8.58 -11.82 -3.41
CA GLY A 503 -8.90 -11.72 -2.00
C GLY A 503 -8.11 -10.61 -1.32
N LEU A 504 -8.61 -10.14 -0.18
CA LEU A 504 -7.93 -9.16 0.67
C LEU A 504 -6.54 -9.66 1.08
N LEU A 505 -6.37 -10.98 1.24
CA LEU A 505 -5.07 -11.59 1.51
C LEU A 505 -4.18 -11.79 0.27
N ALA A 506 -4.75 -11.82 -0.93
CA ALA A 506 -3.96 -11.88 -2.16
C ALA A 506 -3.11 -10.62 -2.35
N GLN A 507 -3.63 -9.44 -1.98
CA GLN A 507 -2.84 -8.20 -1.99
C GLN A 507 -1.59 -8.30 -1.12
N TRP A 508 -1.64 -9.09 -0.05
CA TRP A 508 -0.48 -9.35 0.79
C TRP A 508 0.47 -10.39 0.17
N ARG A 509 -0.07 -11.47 -0.44
CA ARG A 509 0.73 -12.54 -1.05
C ARG A 509 1.38 -12.14 -2.39
N ILE A 510 0.74 -11.22 -3.13
CA ILE A 510 1.12 -10.80 -4.48
C ILE A 510 1.50 -9.32 -4.46
N LEU A 511 2.51 -8.96 -3.66
CA LEU A 511 3.14 -7.66 -3.84
C LEU A 511 3.92 -7.67 -5.15
N ASP A 512 3.67 -6.70 -6.03
CA ASP A 512 4.48 -6.56 -7.23
C ASP A 512 5.95 -6.30 -6.85
N THR A 513 6.91 -6.61 -7.72
CA THR A 513 8.34 -6.42 -7.41
C THR A 513 8.68 -4.98 -7.02
N THR A 514 7.96 -3.99 -7.55
CA THR A 514 8.17 -2.58 -7.23
C THR A 514 7.63 -2.23 -5.84
N GLU A 515 6.48 -2.75 -5.46
CA GLU A 515 5.89 -2.64 -4.12
C GLU A 515 6.74 -3.36 -3.08
N GLN A 516 7.24 -4.56 -3.39
CA GLN A 516 8.21 -5.27 -2.55
C GLN A 516 9.45 -4.41 -2.33
N LEU A 517 10.01 -3.80 -3.38
CA LEU A 517 11.17 -2.90 -3.24
C LEU A 517 10.86 -1.64 -2.44
N ARG A 518 9.67 -1.07 -2.62
CA ARG A 518 9.21 0.09 -1.86
C ARG A 518 9.05 -0.25 -0.38
N HIS A 519 8.50 -1.43 -0.10
CA HIS A 519 8.41 -1.99 1.25
C HIS A 519 9.81 -2.18 1.84
N PHE A 520 10.75 -2.78 1.11
CA PHE A 520 12.12 -2.97 1.56
C PHE A 520 12.86 -1.66 1.81
N GLY A 521 12.67 -0.65 0.97
CA GLY A 521 13.28 0.66 1.22
C GLY A 521 12.68 1.37 2.43
N LEU A 522 11.38 1.21 2.69
CA LEU A 522 10.75 1.71 3.92
C LEU A 522 11.30 0.99 5.15
N LEU A 523 11.40 -0.35 5.12
CA LEU A 523 12.03 -1.15 6.18
C LEU A 523 13.48 -0.71 6.45
N ALA A 524 14.29 -0.56 5.40
CA ALA A 524 15.66 -0.10 5.51
C ALA A 524 15.74 1.32 6.10
N ARG A 525 14.84 2.22 5.70
CA ARG A 525 14.73 3.57 6.29
C ARG A 525 14.41 3.50 7.78
N PHE A 526 13.47 2.64 8.18
CA PHE A 526 13.11 2.48 9.59
C PHE A 526 14.31 2.04 10.42
N GLN A 527 15.08 1.05 9.94
CA GLN A 527 16.30 0.64 10.63
C GLN A 527 17.32 1.76 10.72
N TRP A 528 17.51 2.50 9.63
CA TRP A 528 18.43 3.62 9.62
C TRP A 528 18.06 4.69 10.65
N LEU A 529 16.78 5.08 10.72
CA LEU A 529 16.27 6.03 11.72
C LEU A 529 16.47 5.52 13.16
N ARG A 530 16.26 4.20 13.39
CA ARG A 530 16.53 3.57 14.70
C ARG A 530 18.00 3.61 15.10
N CYS A 531 18.91 3.41 14.14
CA CYS A 531 20.34 3.50 14.40
C CYS A 531 20.78 4.93 14.75
N GLN A 532 20.12 5.95 14.18
CA GLN A 532 20.40 7.35 14.51
C GLN A 532 19.87 7.78 15.87
N THR A 533 18.73 7.24 16.30
CA THR A 533 18.15 7.58 17.62
C THR A 533 18.90 6.96 18.78
N LYS A 534 19.55 5.80 18.59
CA LYS A 534 20.39 5.16 19.63
C LYS A 534 21.71 5.87 19.92
N SER A 535 22.13 6.85 19.10
CA SER A 535 23.38 7.60 19.29
C SER A 535 23.23 8.87 20.12
N PHE A 536 22.04 9.15 20.64
CA PHE A 536 21.76 10.20 21.62
C PHE A 536 21.42 9.56 22.97
#